data_AF-A0A843J9A0-F1
#
_entry.id   AF-A0A843J9A0-F1
#
_cell.length_a   1.000
_cell.length_b   1.000
_cell.length_c   1.000
_cell.angle_alpha   90.00
_cell.angle_beta   90.00
_cell.angle_gamma   90.00
#
_symmetry.space_group_name_H-M   'P 1'
#
loop_
_entity.id
_entity.type
_entity.pdbx_description
1 polymer ?
#
loop_
_entity_poly.entity_id
_entity_poly.type
_entity_poly.pdbx_seq_one_letter_code
_entity_poly.pdbx_strand_id
1 'polypeptide(L)'
;MTTDRDIERRRAASDSTFKYFVHKRYVLSRLLKDNLDELKDMSLDEIDKCLDLGEDGDTVIGRETEYITADEQKVILDSVFDIRIPGSGREISVIVGWRARTIPILDIRSGRGLNTT
;
A
#
# COMPACT_ATOMS: atom_id res chain seq x y z
N MET A 1 15.70 -25.79 3.53
CA MET A 1 14.34 -25.56 4.05
C MET A 1 14.35 -24.24 4.77
N THR A 2 13.45 -23.32 4.43
CA THR A 2 13.27 -22.05 5.17
C THR A 2 12.51 -22.36 6.45
N THR A 3 12.99 -21.92 7.60
CA THR A 3 12.33 -22.19 8.88
C THR A 3 11.17 -21.21 9.11
N ASP A 4 10.18 -21.55 9.92
CA ASP A 4 9.05 -20.64 10.22
C ASP A 4 9.54 -19.29 10.79
N ARG A 5 10.63 -19.31 11.57
CA ARG A 5 11.30 -18.10 12.07
C ARG A 5 11.83 -17.21 10.95
N ASP A 6 12.36 -17.79 9.87
CA ASP A 6 12.84 -17.02 8.73
C ASP A 6 11.67 -16.37 7.97
N ILE A 7 10.51 -17.04 7.92
CA ILE A 7 9.29 -16.50 7.30
C ILE A 7 8.75 -15.32 8.12
N GLU A 8 8.66 -15.47 9.44
CA GLU A 8 8.24 -14.39 10.35
C GLU A 8 9.16 -13.18 10.27
N ARG A 9 10.49 -13.39 10.30
CA ARG A 9 11.47 -12.30 10.19
C ARG A 9 11.35 -11.56 8.87
N ARG A 10 11.15 -12.27 7.76
CA ARG A 10 10.94 -11.66 6.43
C ARG A 10 9.64 -10.86 6.37
N ARG A 11 8.56 -11.36 7.00
CA ARG A 11 7.29 -10.64 7.08
C ARG A 11 7.43 -9.34 7.88
N ALA A 12 8.09 -9.38 9.05
CA ALA A 12 8.34 -8.19 9.86
C ALA A 12 9.20 -7.15 9.13
N ALA A 13 10.25 -7.59 8.42
CA ALA A 13 11.07 -6.70 7.60
C ALA A 13 10.27 -6.09 6.44
N SER A 14 9.44 -6.89 5.78
CA SER A 14 8.55 -6.42 4.71
C SER A 14 7.53 -5.41 5.23
N ASP A 15 6.98 -5.61 6.42
CA ASP A 15 6.04 -4.70 7.08
C ASP A 15 6.66 -3.35 7.37
N SER A 16 7.80 -3.36 8.09
CA SER A 16 8.53 -2.14 8.39
C SER A 16 8.92 -1.37 7.12
N THR A 17 9.32 -2.09 6.07
CA THR A 17 9.65 -1.48 4.77
C THR A 17 8.42 -0.86 4.10
N PHE A 18 7.30 -1.59 4.07
CA PHE A 18 6.05 -1.08 3.49
C PHE A 18 5.57 0.17 4.22
N LYS A 19 5.49 0.11 5.56
CA LYS A 19 5.09 1.24 6.42
C LYS A 19 5.99 2.45 6.21
N TYR A 20 7.31 2.23 6.13
CA TYR A 20 8.24 3.31 5.80
C TYR A 20 7.92 3.98 4.47
N PHE A 21 7.68 3.21 3.40
CA PHE A 21 7.41 3.78 2.07
C PHE A 21 6.04 4.45 1.98
N VAL A 22 5.00 3.84 2.52
CA VAL A 22 3.64 4.38 2.40
C VAL A 22 3.45 5.64 3.24
N HIS A 23 4.27 5.85 4.28
CA HIS A 23 4.30 7.11 5.02
C HIS A 23 5.07 8.22 4.30
N LYS A 24 5.74 7.97 3.17
CA LYS A 24 6.40 9.04 2.41
C LYS A 24 5.37 9.86 1.65
N ARG A 25 5.39 11.19 1.86
CA ARG A 25 4.48 12.17 1.27
C ARG A 25 4.28 11.94 -0.22
N TYR A 26 5.37 11.88 -0.98
CA TYR A 26 5.29 11.68 -2.42
C TYR A 26 4.63 10.35 -2.81
N VAL A 27 4.96 9.26 -2.10
CA VAL A 27 4.43 7.92 -2.37
C VAL A 27 2.93 7.88 -2.08
N LEU A 28 2.52 8.38 -0.92
CA LEU A 28 1.12 8.40 -0.53
C LEU A 28 0.29 9.31 -1.44
N SER A 29 0.73 10.54 -1.69
CA SER A 29 0.03 11.48 -2.58
C SER A 29 -0.18 10.88 -3.97
N ARG A 30 0.80 10.13 -4.48
CA ARG A 30 0.66 9.44 -5.77
C ARG A 30 -0.34 8.30 -5.73
N LEU A 31 -0.27 7.45 -4.70
CA LEU A 31 -1.25 6.37 -4.50
C LEU A 31 -2.67 6.92 -4.39
N LEU A 32 -2.87 7.99 -3.63
CA LEU A 32 -4.16 8.63 -3.45
C LEU A 32 -4.69 9.21 -4.77
N LYS A 33 -3.86 9.94 -5.52
CA LYS A 33 -4.24 10.50 -6.83
C LYS A 33 -4.72 9.42 -7.81
N ASP A 34 -4.01 8.29 -7.84
CA ASP A 34 -4.28 7.23 -8.80
C ASP A 34 -5.46 6.32 -8.39
N ASN A 35 -5.87 6.33 -7.10
CA ASN A 35 -6.88 5.41 -6.56
C ASN A 35 -8.13 6.08 -5.97
N LEU A 36 -8.15 7.40 -5.76
CA LEU A 36 -9.32 8.13 -5.26
C LEU A 36 -9.83 9.12 -6.31
N ASP A 37 -11.08 8.91 -6.73
CA ASP A 37 -11.71 9.74 -7.77
C ASP A 37 -11.80 11.21 -7.33
N GLU A 38 -12.01 11.47 -6.04
CA GLU A 38 -12.08 12.84 -5.49
C GLU A 38 -10.77 13.63 -5.62
N LEU A 39 -9.63 12.95 -5.78
CA LEU A 39 -8.30 13.56 -5.84
C LEU A 39 -7.66 13.45 -7.22
N LYS A 40 -8.30 12.74 -8.16
CA LYS A 40 -7.71 12.34 -9.43
C LYS A 40 -7.29 13.52 -10.31
N ASP A 41 -8.04 14.62 -10.29
CA ASP A 41 -7.75 15.81 -11.10
C ASP A 41 -6.87 16.85 -10.38
N MET A 42 -6.60 16.66 -9.08
CA MET A 42 -5.78 17.57 -8.29
C MET A 42 -4.29 17.41 -8.59
N SER A 43 -3.52 18.49 -8.53
CA SER A 43 -2.06 18.41 -8.57
C SER A 43 -1.51 17.72 -7.30
N LEU A 44 -0.29 17.18 -7.37
CA LEU A 44 0.33 16.56 -6.18
C LEU A 44 0.49 17.57 -5.04
N ASP A 45 0.79 18.83 -5.34
CA ASP A 45 0.92 19.91 -4.34
C ASP A 45 -0.42 20.23 -3.65
N GLU A 46 -1.55 20.03 -4.33
CA GLU A 46 -2.88 20.17 -3.72
C GLU A 46 -3.23 18.98 -2.85
N ILE A 47 -2.87 17.77 -3.27
CA ILE A 47 -3.05 16.54 -2.48
C ILE A 47 -2.19 16.60 -1.21
N ASP A 48 -0.96 17.10 -1.29
CA ASP A 48 -0.07 17.26 -0.14
C ASP A 48 -0.72 18.11 0.98
N LYS A 49 -1.55 19.11 0.62
CA LYS A 49 -2.29 19.94 1.61
C LYS A 49 -3.41 19.21 2.33
N CYS A 50 -3.84 18.08 1.79
CA CYS A 50 -4.86 17.21 2.35
C CYS A 50 -4.30 16.29 3.44
N LEU A 51 -2.97 16.17 3.50
CA LEU A 51 -2.25 15.26 4.39
C LEU A 51 -1.79 15.98 5.67
N ASP A 52 -1.78 15.24 6.77
CA ASP A 52 -1.09 15.65 7.99
C ASP A 52 0.37 15.25 7.90
N LEU A 53 1.26 16.23 7.78
CA LEU A 53 2.70 16.02 7.70
C LEU A 53 3.35 16.16 9.08
N GLY A 54 4.37 15.34 9.33
CA GLY A 54 5.24 15.47 10.49
C GLY A 54 6.15 16.69 10.39
N GLU A 55 6.95 16.90 11.43
CA GLU A 55 7.87 18.05 11.53
C GLU A 55 8.92 18.09 10.42
N ASP A 56 9.25 16.94 9.81
CA ASP A 56 10.20 16.83 8.71
C ASP A 56 9.62 17.28 7.35
N GLY A 57 8.30 17.51 7.27
CA GLY A 57 7.59 17.91 6.05
C GLY A 57 7.55 16.84 4.95
N ASP A 58 8.02 15.61 5.22
CA ASP A 58 8.11 14.53 4.25
C ASP A 58 7.39 13.25 4.71
N THR A 59 7.27 13.05 6.02
CA THR A 59 6.56 11.91 6.60
C THR A 59 5.11 12.27 6.86
N VAL A 60 4.19 11.47 6.36
CA VAL A 60 2.76 11.60 6.62
C VAL A 60 2.44 10.91 7.94
N ILE A 61 1.73 11.63 8.80
CA ILE A 61 1.22 11.11 10.06
C ILE A 61 0.06 10.17 9.74
N GLY A 62 0.23 8.92 10.14
CA GLY A 62 -0.77 7.88 10.01
C GLY A 62 -0.76 7.00 11.25
N ARG A 63 -1.68 6.04 11.29
CA ARG A 63 -1.80 5.08 12.38
C ARG A 63 -1.71 3.66 11.82
N GLU A 64 -0.88 2.85 12.46
CA GLU A 64 -0.75 1.43 12.13
C GLU A 64 -1.94 0.65 12.69
N THR A 65 -2.38 -0.37 11.96
CA THR A 65 -3.43 -1.27 12.41
C THR A 65 -3.13 -2.69 11.93
N GLU A 66 -4.02 -3.64 12.23
CA GLU A 66 -3.97 -4.99 11.68
C GLU A 66 -5.41 -5.40 11.36
N TYR A 67 -5.86 -5.23 10.11
CA TYR A 67 -7.20 -5.64 9.68
C TYR A 67 -7.25 -7.08 9.15
N ILE A 68 -8.26 -7.83 9.60
CA ILE A 68 -8.64 -9.11 8.97
C ILE A 68 -9.64 -8.78 7.87
N THR A 69 -9.30 -9.09 6.61
CA THR A 69 -10.22 -8.87 5.48
C THR A 69 -11.34 -9.92 5.46
N ALA A 70 -12.45 -9.61 4.79
CA ALA A 70 -13.61 -10.51 4.65
C ALA A 70 -13.27 -11.87 4.00
N ASP A 71 -12.14 -11.97 3.28
CA ASP A 71 -11.66 -13.20 2.64
C ASP A 71 -10.72 -14.04 3.54
N GLU A 72 -10.77 -13.83 4.87
CA GLU A 72 -9.95 -14.49 5.90
C GLU A 72 -8.43 -14.35 5.73
N GLN A 73 -7.97 -13.49 4.81
CA GLN A 73 -6.56 -13.16 4.68
C GLN A 73 -6.24 -11.99 5.60
N LYS A 74 -5.46 -12.26 6.66
CA LYS A 74 -4.92 -11.24 7.56
C LYS A 74 -4.06 -10.27 6.73
N VAL A 75 -4.48 -9.02 6.60
CA VAL A 75 -3.60 -7.96 6.12
C VAL A 75 -2.78 -7.57 7.34
N ILE A 76 -1.52 -8.00 7.36
CA ILE A 76 -0.58 -7.71 8.47
C ILE A 76 0.13 -6.37 8.21
N LEU A 77 -0.15 -5.73 7.07
CA LEU A 77 0.66 -4.67 6.47
C LEU A 77 -0.21 -3.48 6.08
N ASP A 78 -0.92 -2.87 7.03
CA ASP A 78 -1.84 -1.75 6.80
C ASP A 78 -1.50 -0.50 7.62
N SER A 79 -1.54 0.64 6.92
CA SER A 79 -1.46 1.98 7.49
C SER A 79 -2.75 2.72 7.16
N VAL A 80 -3.31 3.42 8.16
CA VAL A 80 -4.48 4.28 8.00
C VAL A 80 -4.04 5.73 8.02
N PHE A 81 -4.53 6.49 7.04
CA PHE A 81 -4.27 7.92 6.90
C PHE A 81 -5.58 8.68 6.87
N ASP A 82 -5.70 9.68 7.73
CA ASP A 82 -6.83 10.59 7.72
C ASP A 82 -6.53 11.74 6.75
N ILE A 83 -7.46 12.04 5.84
CA ILE A 83 -7.26 12.94 4.70
C ILE A 83 -8.38 13.97 4.66
N ARG A 84 -7.99 15.23 4.59
CA ARG A 84 -8.92 16.37 4.52
C ARG A 84 -9.22 16.71 3.06
N ILE A 85 -10.45 16.46 2.61
CA ILE A 85 -10.87 16.67 1.22
C ILE A 85 -11.16 18.16 0.96
N PRO A 86 -10.39 18.84 0.08
CA PRO A 86 -10.54 20.28 -0.16
C PRO A 86 -11.92 20.63 -0.69
N GLY A 87 -12.45 21.78 -0.28
CA GLY A 87 -13.74 22.30 -0.72
C GLY A 87 -14.98 21.58 -0.15
N SER A 88 -14.83 20.37 0.39
CA SER A 88 -15.95 19.61 0.97
C SER A 88 -16.09 19.78 2.50
N GLY A 89 -15.00 20.15 3.18
CA GLY A 89 -14.94 20.16 4.65
C GLY A 89 -15.01 18.77 5.29
N ARG A 90 -14.92 17.70 4.49
CA ARG A 90 -14.97 16.31 4.95
C ARG A 90 -13.56 15.77 5.20
N GLU A 91 -13.48 14.90 6.19
CA GLU A 91 -12.31 14.06 6.44
C GLU A 91 -12.66 12.61 6.10
N ILE A 92 -11.74 11.91 5.45
CA ILE A 92 -11.87 10.49 5.13
C ILE A 92 -10.67 9.72 5.67
N SER A 93 -10.90 8.51 6.19
CA SER A 93 -9.81 7.60 6.56
C SER A 93 -9.54 6.64 5.41
N VAL A 94 -8.30 6.61 4.92
CA VAL A 94 -7.85 5.71 3.85
C VAL A 94 -6.96 4.65 4.44
N ILE A 95 -7.30 3.40 4.19
CA ILE A 95 -6.50 2.24 4.59
C ILE A 95 -5.66 1.82 3.40
N VAL A 96 -4.34 1.88 3.55
CA VAL A 96 -3.41 1.39 2.53
C VAL A 96 -2.78 0.10 3.04
N GLY A 97 -3.12 -1.01 2.38
CA GLY A 97 -2.63 -2.34 2.73
C GLY A 97 -1.77 -2.95 1.63
N TRP A 98 -0.74 -3.71 2.01
CA TRP A 98 0.03 -4.51 1.06
C TRP A 98 -0.47 -5.96 1.01
N ARG A 99 -0.80 -6.45 -0.19
CA ARG A 99 -1.07 -7.87 -0.45
C ARG A 99 -0.01 -8.45 -1.37
N ALA A 100 0.92 -9.23 -0.81
CA ALA A 100 1.86 -9.98 -1.62
C ALA A 100 1.14 -11.16 -2.29
N ARG A 101 1.20 -11.25 -3.62
CA ARG A 101 0.74 -12.44 -4.36
C ARG A 101 1.94 -13.07 -5.06
N THR A 102 2.16 -14.36 -4.81
CA THR A 102 3.14 -15.13 -5.60
C THR A 102 2.48 -15.45 -6.94
N ILE A 103 3.07 -14.97 -8.04
CA ILE A 103 2.64 -15.33 -9.38
C ILE A 103 3.59 -16.43 -9.88
N PRO A 104 3.09 -17.60 -10.31
CA PRO A 104 3.93 -18.62 -10.91
C PRO A 104 4.57 -18.05 -12.18
N ILE A 105 5.90 -18.03 -12.24
CA ILE A 105 6.63 -17.68 -13.45
C ILE A 105 6.50 -18.87 -14.40
N LEU A 106 5.75 -18.72 -15.49
CA LEU A 106 5.75 -19.72 -16.56
C LEU A 106 7.15 -19.74 -17.19
N ASP A 107 7.81 -20.89 -17.17
CA ASP A 107 9.07 -21.07 -17.86
C ASP A 107 8.84 -21.18 -19.37
N ILE A 108 8.94 -20.03 -20.06
CA ILE A 108 8.79 -19.90 -21.51
C ILE A 108 9.90 -20.67 -22.27
N ARG A 109 10.96 -21.15 -21.58
CA ARG A 109 12.01 -21.97 -22.21
C ARG A 109 11.61 -23.43 -22.38
N SER A 110 10.46 -23.85 -21.85
CA SER A 110 9.85 -25.15 -22.18
C SER A 110 9.11 -25.07 -23.53
N GLY A 111 9.83 -24.72 -24.60
CA GLY A 111 9.37 -24.78 -25.98
C GLY A 111 9.15 -26.22 -26.46
N ARG A 112 8.22 -26.95 -25.85
CA ARG A 112 7.55 -28.08 -26.48
C ARG A 112 6.15 -27.62 -26.87
N GLY A 113 6.06 -27.12 -28.11
CA GLY A 113 4.79 -27.23 -28.80
C GLY A 113 4.38 -28.70 -28.82
N LEU A 114 3.11 -28.97 -28.57
CA LEU A 114 2.42 -30.13 -29.12
C LEU A 114 0.93 -29.80 -29.11
N ASN A 115 0.41 -29.58 -30.31
CA ASN A 115 -0.94 -29.98 -30.65
C ASN A 115 -1.18 -31.40 -30.12
N THR A 116 -2.35 -31.62 -29.54
CA THR A 116 -3.22 -32.76 -29.84
C THR A 116 -4.56 -32.50 -29.16
N THR A 117 -5.59 -32.32 -30.00
CA THR A 117 -7.02 -32.70 -29.86
C THR A 117 -7.62 -32.79 -28.47
#